data_AF-A0A2D7ARY8-F1
#
_entry.id   AF-A0A2D7ARY8-F1
#
_cell.length_a   1.000
_cell.length_b   1.000
_cell.length_c   1.000
_cell.angle_alpha   90.00
_cell.angle_beta   90.00
_cell.angle_gamma   90.00
#
_symmetry.space_group_name_H-M   'P 1'
#
loop_
_entity.id
_entity.type
_entity.pdbx_description
1 polymer ?
#
loop_
_entity_poly.entity_id
_entity_poly.type
_entity_poly.pdbx_seq_one_letter_code
_entity_poly.pdbx_strand_id
1 'polypeptide(L)'
;NGNTGLMILSKKIFGQFLIMSQPQIIIDGQIIQQLRWNNDVFVPLTPGIQHHIEINFPYIMGPSCRAHMLVLLQPGEVHHYRYKTAFFVTSTGNLTRIG
;
A
#
# COMPACT_ATOMS: atom_id res chain seq x y z
N ASN A 1 5.24 -10.64 20.05
CA ASN A 1 3.86 -10.98 19.59
C ASN A 1 3.51 -10.11 18.39
N GLY A 2 3.99 -10.48 17.21
CA GLY A 2 3.98 -9.67 15.99
C GLY A 2 2.73 -9.82 15.13
N ASN A 3 1.55 -9.91 15.74
CA ASN A 3 0.30 -10.17 15.03
C ASN A 3 -0.52 -8.89 14.77
N THR A 4 0.06 -7.71 14.96
CA THR A 4 -0.59 -6.43 14.67
C THR A 4 0.03 -5.83 13.42
N GLY A 5 -0.79 -5.47 12.45
CA GLY A 5 -0.27 -4.93 11.20
C GLY A 5 -1.29 -4.77 10.09
N LEU A 6 -0.77 -4.57 8.89
CA LEU A 6 -1.55 -4.47 7.68
C LEU A 6 -1.25 -5.63 6.76
N MET A 7 -2.29 -6.24 6.21
CA MET A 7 -2.16 -7.08 5.04
C MET A 7 -2.46 -6.23 3.82
N ILE A 8 -1.53 -6.11 2.88
CA ILE A 8 -1.71 -5.27 1.70
C ILE A 8 -1.62 -6.10 0.42
N LEU A 9 -2.71 -6.12 -0.33
CA LEU A 9 -2.79 -6.70 -1.66
C LEU A 9 -2.65 -5.61 -2.71
N SER A 10 -1.54 -5.62 -3.45
CA SER A 10 -1.31 -4.69 -4.56
C SER A 10 -1.77 -5.28 -5.88
N LYS A 11 -2.76 -4.68 -6.55
CA LYS A 11 -3.22 -5.13 -7.89
C LYS A 11 -2.91 -4.09 -8.96
N LYS A 12 -2.38 -4.58 -10.09
CA LYS A 12 -2.31 -3.81 -11.34
C LYS A 12 -3.63 -3.89 -12.09
N ILE A 13 -4.06 -2.77 -12.67
CA ILE A 13 -5.12 -2.80 -13.69
C ILE A 13 -4.54 -3.36 -15.00
N PHE A 14 -5.35 -4.16 -15.70
CA PHE A 14 -5.02 -4.72 -17.01
C PHE A 14 -4.76 -3.59 -18.02
N GLY A 15 -3.64 -3.65 -18.76
CA GLY A 15 -3.22 -2.59 -19.68
C GLY A 15 -2.05 -1.72 -19.18
N GLN A 16 -1.69 -1.80 -17.90
CA GLN A 16 -0.55 -1.06 -17.33
C GLN A 16 0.78 -1.81 -17.42
N PHE A 17 1.11 -2.29 -18.63
CA PHE A 17 2.35 -3.03 -18.91
C PHE A 17 3.62 -2.19 -18.68
N LEU A 18 3.50 -0.86 -18.72
CA LEU A 18 4.62 0.07 -18.51
C LEU A 18 5.07 0.16 -17.04
N ILE A 19 4.26 -0.34 -16.09
CA ILE A 19 4.66 -0.41 -14.68
C ILE A 19 5.57 -1.62 -14.51
N MET A 20 6.88 -1.42 -14.72
CA MET A 20 7.88 -2.48 -14.51
C MET A 20 8.38 -2.57 -13.07
N SER A 21 8.19 -1.50 -12.29
CA SER A 21 8.62 -1.45 -10.90
C SER A 21 7.59 -2.05 -9.92
N GLN A 22 8.08 -2.51 -8.78
CA GLN A 22 7.23 -2.95 -7.67
C GLN A 22 6.64 -1.74 -6.93
N PRO A 23 5.43 -1.85 -6.36
CA PRO A 23 4.93 -0.82 -5.46
C PRO A 23 5.77 -0.83 -4.18
N GLN A 24 5.79 0.29 -3.49
CA GLN A 24 6.45 0.45 -2.20
C GLN A 24 5.45 1.01 -1.19
N ILE A 25 5.59 0.55 0.05
CA ILE A 25 4.85 1.11 1.18
C ILE A 25 5.77 2.03 1.98
N ILE A 26 5.23 3.19 2.29
CA ILE A 26 5.83 4.22 3.12
C ILE A 26 4.95 4.35 4.36
N ILE A 27 5.56 4.35 5.53
CA ILE A 27 4.86 4.52 6.81
C ILE A 27 5.53 5.69 7.52
N ASP A 28 4.74 6.68 7.92
CA ASP A 28 5.20 7.88 8.62
C ASP A 28 6.36 8.59 7.88
N GLY A 29 6.32 8.57 6.54
CA GLY A 29 7.33 9.17 5.67
C GLY A 29 8.56 8.30 5.39
N GLN A 30 8.68 7.10 5.98
CA GLN A 30 9.79 6.17 5.75
C GLN A 30 9.39 5.00 4.84
N ILE A 31 10.22 4.68 3.84
CA ILE A 31 10.03 3.48 3.02
C ILE A 31 10.32 2.26 3.89
N ILE A 32 9.29 1.47 4.18
CA ILE A 32 9.42 0.29 5.05
C ILE A 32 9.79 -0.95 4.23
N GLN A 33 9.08 -1.19 3.12
CA GLN A 33 9.32 -2.35 2.28
C GLN A 33 8.77 -2.20 0.86
N GLN A 34 9.27 -3.04 -0.05
CA GLN A 34 8.66 -3.24 -1.36
C GLN A 34 7.47 -4.21 -1.24
N LEU A 35 6.37 -3.85 -1.89
CA LEU A 35 5.21 -4.71 -2.06
C LEU A 35 5.40 -5.57 -3.31
N ARG A 36 4.62 -6.63 -3.43
CA ARG A 36 4.61 -7.46 -4.65
C ARG A 36 3.24 -7.38 -5.31
N TRP A 37 3.26 -7.29 -6.64
CA TRP A 37 2.03 -7.31 -7.41
C TRP A 37 1.32 -8.66 -7.30
N ASN A 38 0.00 -8.60 -7.11
CA ASN A 38 -0.89 -9.75 -6.95
C ASN A 38 -0.51 -10.68 -5.79
N ASN A 39 0.17 -10.15 -4.77
CA ASN A 39 0.54 -10.90 -3.58
C ASN A 39 0.16 -10.10 -2.32
N ASP A 40 -0.26 -10.81 -1.28
CA ASP A 40 -0.54 -10.25 0.03
C ASP A 40 0.77 -10.10 0.79
N VAL A 41 1.06 -8.88 1.24
CA VAL A 41 2.25 -8.61 2.04
C VAL A 41 1.82 -8.12 3.41
N PHE A 42 2.27 -8.82 4.44
CA PHE A 42 2.08 -8.37 5.81
C PHE A 42 3.11 -7.30 6.16
N VAL A 43 2.64 -6.23 6.79
CA VAL A 43 3.43 -5.11 7.27
C VAL A 43 3.18 -4.99 8.77
N PRO A 44 4.17 -5.29 9.63
CA PRO A 44 3.99 -5.12 11.06
C PRO A 44 3.85 -3.63 11.39
N LEU A 45 2.91 -3.29 12.27
CA LEU A 45 2.71 -1.94 12.78
C LEU A 45 2.68 -1.93 14.30
N THR A 46 3.02 -0.79 14.88
CA THR A 46 2.96 -0.61 16.34
C THR A 46 1.49 -0.35 16.73
N PRO A 47 0.89 -1.16 17.62
CA PRO A 47 -0.48 -0.92 18.09
C PRO A 47 -0.58 0.37 18.91
N GLY A 48 -1.77 0.97 18.92
CA GLY A 48 -2.11 2.10 19.80
C GLY A 48 -1.61 3.47 19.32
N ILE A 49 -0.93 3.53 18.18
CA ILE A 49 -0.55 4.80 17.53
C ILE A 49 -1.17 4.89 16.14
N GLN A 50 -1.48 6.13 15.74
CA GLN A 50 -1.97 6.41 14.40
C GLN A 50 -0.79 6.47 13.44
N HIS A 51 -0.81 5.62 12.41
CA HIS A 51 0.19 5.58 11.36
C HIS A 51 -0.35 6.19 10.08
N HIS A 52 0.48 7.01 9.41
CA HIS A 52 0.22 7.49 8.07
C HIS A 52 0.83 6.53 7.05
N ILE A 53 -0.04 5.83 6.32
CA ILE A 53 0.35 4.82 5.34
C ILE A 53 0.23 5.43 3.96
N GLU A 54 1.31 5.37 3.19
CA GLU A 54 1.34 5.76 1.79
C GLU A 54 1.80 4.57 0.94
N ILE A 55 1.14 4.34 -0.19
CA ILE A 55 1.58 3.39 -1.21
C ILE A 55 1.77 4.15 -2.51
N ASN A 56 2.89 3.91 -3.15
CA ASN A 56 3.14 4.39 -4.51
C ASN A 56 3.89 3.33 -5.31
N PHE A 57 3.99 3.52 -6.62
CA PHE A 57 4.84 2.69 -7.48
C PHE A 57 5.69 3.56 -8.38
N PRO A 58 6.98 3.27 -8.59
CA PRO A 58 7.79 4.06 -9.51
C PRO A 58 7.22 4.00 -10.93
N TYR A 59 7.04 5.16 -11.56
CA TYR A 59 6.65 5.28 -12.96
C TYR A 59 7.76 6.03 -13.71
N ILE A 60 8.17 5.50 -14.87
CA ILE A 60 9.35 5.98 -15.63
C ILE A 60 9.19 7.43 -16.12
N MET A 61 7.95 7.93 -16.26
CA MET A 61 7.67 9.19 -16.97
C MET A 61 6.90 10.25 -16.16
N GLY A 62 6.85 10.18 -14.82
CA GLY A 62 6.16 11.23 -14.05
C GLY A 62 5.78 10.85 -12.62
N PRO A 63 5.02 11.71 -11.91
CA PRO A 63 4.62 11.45 -10.53
C PRO A 63 3.83 10.15 -10.45
N SER A 64 4.23 9.30 -9.51
CA SER A 64 3.60 8.02 -9.28
C SER A 64 2.22 8.18 -8.64
N CYS A 65 1.30 7.31 -9.06
CA CYS A 65 -0.01 7.16 -8.42
C CYS A 65 0.18 6.83 -6.94
N ARG A 66 -0.08 7.83 -6.09
CA ARG A 66 0.03 7.73 -4.64
C ARG A 66 -1.35 7.50 -4.05
N ALA A 67 -1.46 6.57 -3.12
CA ALA A 67 -2.62 6.41 -2.24
C ALA A 67 -2.14 6.57 -0.81
N HIS A 68 -2.92 7.26 0.02
CA HIS A 68 -2.59 7.46 1.42
C HIS A 68 -3.81 7.16 2.31
N MET A 69 -3.55 6.73 3.54
CA MET A 69 -4.58 6.50 4.55
C MET A 69 -3.99 6.64 5.96
N LEU A 70 -4.85 6.96 6.91
CA LEU A 70 -4.50 6.92 8.33
C LEU A 70 -5.08 5.65 8.95
N VAL A 71 -4.25 4.90 9.68
CA VAL A 71 -4.70 3.68 10.37
C VAL A 71 -4.28 3.74 11.83
N LEU A 72 -5.22 3.43 12.71
CA LEU A 72 -4.99 3.15 14.12
C LEU A 72 -5.38 1.69 14.35
N LEU A 73 -4.44 0.86 14.79
CA LEU A 73 -4.66 -0.56 15.08
C LEU A 73 -4.63 -0.81 16.58
N GLN A 74 -5.52 -1.68 17.07
CA GLN A 74 -5.44 -2.22 18.41
C GLN A 74 -4.46 -3.40 18.51
N PRO A 75 -3.94 -3.73 19.71
CA PRO A 75 -3.09 -4.90 19.89
C PRO A 75 -3.75 -6.20 19.39
N GLY A 76 -3.10 -6.89 18.45
CA GLY A 76 -3.59 -8.12 17.82
C GLY A 76 -4.48 -7.90 16.59
N GLU A 77 -4.71 -6.64 16.19
CA GLU A 77 -5.55 -6.32 15.05
C GLU A 77 -4.76 -6.35 13.74
N VAL A 78 -5.33 -7.02 12.74
CA VAL A 78 -4.80 -7.00 11.37
C VAL A 78 -5.87 -6.42 10.47
N HIS A 79 -5.56 -5.30 9.81
CA HIS A 79 -6.43 -4.76 8.77
C HIS A 79 -5.96 -5.21 7.40
N HIS A 80 -6.88 -5.69 6.57
CA HIS A 80 -6.57 -6.01 5.20
C HIS A 80 -6.95 -4.85 4.29
N TYR A 81 -6.05 -4.49 3.38
CA TYR A 81 -6.23 -3.43 2.40
C TYR A 81 -5.86 -3.92 1.01
N ARG A 82 -6.62 -3.43 0.03
CA ARG A 82 -6.35 -3.63 -1.37
C ARG A 82 -5.95 -2.29 -1.96
N TYR A 83 -4.73 -2.25 -2.47
CA TYR A 83 -4.27 -1.17 -3.31
C TYR A 83 -4.56 -1.51 -4.78
N LYS A 84 -5.25 -0.61 -5.47
CA LYS A 84 -5.41 -0.65 -6.93
C LYS A 84 -4.80 0.60 -7.53
N THR A 85 -4.01 0.41 -8.57
CA THR A 85 -3.57 1.53 -9.41
C THR A 85 -4.79 2.21 -10.04
N ALA A 86 -4.76 3.52 -10.23
CA ALA A 86 -5.80 4.22 -10.96
C ALA A 86 -5.70 3.93 -12.46
N PHE A 87 -6.81 4.00 -13.20
CA PHE A 87 -6.82 3.75 -14.64
C PHE A 87 -5.85 4.68 -15.39
N PHE A 88 -5.88 5.97 -15.02
CA PHE A 88 -4.87 6.94 -15.40
C PHE A 88 -3.73 6.94 -14.38
N VAL A 89 -2.50 6.72 -14.84
CA VAL A 89 -1.30 6.59 -13.99
C VAL A 89 -0.98 7.87 -13.21
N THR A 90 -1.50 9.02 -13.67
CA THR A 90 -1.38 10.35 -13.06
C THR A 90 -2.44 10.63 -11.99
N SER A 91 -3.43 9.75 -11.81
CA SER A 91 -4.49 9.91 -10.81
C SER A 91 -4.13 9.27 -9.47
N THR A 92 -4.81 9.68 -8.40
CA THR A 92 -4.66 9.10 -7.07
C THR A 92 -5.08 7.63 -7.05
N GLY A 93 -4.26 6.78 -6.43
CA GLY A 93 -4.56 5.35 -6.31
C GLY A 93 -5.71 5.12 -5.34
N ASN A 94 -6.36 3.96 -5.41
CA ASN A 94 -7.44 3.62 -4.49
C ASN A 94 -6.96 2.58 -3.47
N LEU A 95 -7.08 2.93 -2.19
CA LEU A 95 -6.91 2.04 -1.05
C LEU A 95 -8.27 1.70 -0.49
N THR A 96 -8.64 0.42 -0.54
CA THR A 96 -9.93 -0.06 -0.01
C THR A 96 -9.67 -1.10 1.07
N ARG A 97 -10.29 -0.96 2.24
CA ARG A 97 -10.25 -2.01 3.28
C ARG A 97 -11.00 -3.25 2.79
N ILE A 98 -10.42 -4.43 2.94
CA ILE A 98 -10.93 -5.71 2.46
C ILE A 98 -10.87 -6.77 3.55
N GLY A 99 -11.73 -6.64 4.57
CA GLY A 99 -11.87 -7.65 5.64
C GLY A 99 -10.63 -7.79 6.48
#